data_AF-A0A4Y2GU85-F1
#
_entry.id   AF-A0A4Y2GU85-F1
#
_cell.length_a   1.000
_cell.length_b   1.000
_cell.length_c   1.000
_cell.angle_alpha   90.00
_cell.angle_beta   90.00
_cell.angle_gamma   90.00
#
_symmetry.space_group_name_H-M   'P 1'
#
loop_
_entity.id
_entity.type
_entity.pdbx_description
1 polymer ?
#
loop_
_entity_poly.entity_id
_entity_poly.type
_entity_poly.pdbx_seq_one_letter_code
_entity_poly.pdbx_strand_id
1 'polypeptide(L)'
;MYLLEISQAVRLGNCSDELARRSPGTLSHSRWLTTANRVPRLYVSSPAPSLKLKQITEFVMEVYTPNWFNIMSKPSLKDGAKHV
;
A
#
# COMPACT_ATOMS: atom_id res chain seq x y z
N MET A 1 1.40 10.16 -4.71
CA MET A 1 2.07 9.33 -3.67
C MET A 1 1.88 7.89 -4.11
N TYR A 2 2.96 7.13 -4.34
CA TYR A 2 2.88 5.83 -5.04
C TYR A 2 1.83 4.86 -4.45
N LEU A 3 1.76 4.74 -3.12
CA LEU A 3 0.77 3.88 -2.45
C LEU A 3 -0.67 4.24 -2.83
N LEU A 4 -0.99 5.54 -2.95
CA LEU A 4 -2.32 5.99 -3.34
C LEU A 4 -2.64 5.54 -4.77
N GLU A 5 -1.74 5.82 -5.71
CA GLU A 5 -1.90 5.51 -7.14
C GLU A 5 -2.06 4.00 -7.35
N ILE A 6 -1.19 3.18 -6.76
CA ILE A 6 -1.26 1.71 -6.90
C ILE A 6 -2.51 1.14 -6.21
N SER A 7 -2.93 1.71 -5.07
CA SER A 7 -4.15 1.28 -4.38
C SER A 7 -5.41 1.56 -5.22
N GLN A 8 -5.47 2.72 -5.88
CA GLN A 8 -6.57 3.05 -6.79
C GLN A 8 -6.59 2.12 -7.99
N ALA A 9 -5.42 1.83 -8.58
CA ALA A 9 -5.31 0.90 -9.69
C ALA A 9 -5.82 -0.50 -9.34
N VAL A 10 -5.45 -1.00 -8.15
CA VAL A 10 -5.92 -2.30 -7.64
C VAL A 10 -7.44 -2.29 -7.40
N ARG A 11 -7.99 -1.23 -6.79
CA ARG A 11 -9.44 -1.09 -6.57
C ARG A 11 -10.24 -1.03 -7.85
N LEU A 12 -9.74 -0.32 -8.85
CA LEU A 12 -10.42 -0.14 -10.14
C LEU A 12 -10.19 -1.32 -11.09
N GLY A 13 -9.28 -2.24 -10.75
CA GLY A 13 -8.88 -3.35 -11.64
C GLY A 13 -8.12 -2.91 -12.88
N ASN A 14 -7.69 -1.65 -12.95
CA ASN A 14 -6.96 -1.07 -14.08
C ASN A 14 -5.66 -0.44 -13.58
N CYS A 15 -4.53 -0.98 -14.02
CA CYS A 15 -3.23 -0.35 -13.81
C CYS A 15 -2.55 -0.11 -15.15
N SER A 16 -1.99 1.09 -15.33
CA SER A 16 -1.12 1.36 -16.47
C SER A 16 0.21 0.65 -16.33
N ASP A 17 0.81 0.29 -17.47
CA ASP A 17 2.16 -0.27 -17.56
C ASP A 17 3.21 0.63 -16.90
N GLU A 18 3.04 1.95 -17.02
CA GLU A 18 3.93 2.92 -16.38
C GLU A 18 3.88 2.78 -14.85
N LEU A 19 2.67 2.72 -14.27
CA LEU A 19 2.48 2.61 -12.83
C LEU A 19 2.96 1.25 -12.28
N ALA A 20 2.76 0.18 -13.03
CA ALA A 20 3.23 -1.16 -12.67
C ALA A 20 4.78 -1.23 -12.63
N ARG A 21 5.44 -0.58 -13.59
CA ARG A 21 6.92 -0.56 -13.67
C ARG A 21 7.55 0.47 -12.75
N ARG A 22 6.84 1.53 -12.39
CA ARG A 22 7.31 2.62 -11.50
C ARG A 22 7.82 2.04 -10.16
N SER A 23 8.98 2.54 -9.74
CA SER A 23 9.54 2.24 -8.42
C SER A 23 8.81 3.07 -7.35
N PRO A 24 8.50 2.52 -6.17
CA PRO A 24 7.81 3.23 -5.09
C PRO A 24 8.51 4.48 -4.50
N GLY A 25 9.67 4.89 -5.04
CA GLY A 25 10.51 5.95 -4.49
C GLY A 25 11.27 5.52 -3.24
N THR A 26 11.91 6.48 -2.55
CA THR A 26 12.64 6.22 -1.30
C THR A 26 11.68 5.66 -0.26
N LEU A 27 11.89 4.40 0.10
CA LEU A 27 11.07 3.69 1.06
C LEU A 27 11.10 4.45 2.39
N SER A 28 9.93 4.88 2.87
CA SER A 28 9.75 5.47 4.21
C SER A 28 10.46 4.62 5.27
N HIS A 29 10.95 5.25 6.35
CA HIS A 29 11.49 4.56 7.53
C HIS A 29 10.57 3.47 8.10
N SER A 30 9.27 3.52 7.78
CA SER A 30 8.30 2.50 8.15
C SER A 30 8.42 1.23 7.29
N ARG A 31 8.88 0.13 7.91
CA ARG A 31 8.96 -1.21 7.27
C ARG A 31 7.64 -1.66 6.66
N TRP A 32 6.51 -1.42 7.34
CA TRP A 32 5.20 -1.85 6.86
C TRP A 32 4.81 -1.13 5.55
N LEU A 33 5.19 0.15 5.39
CA LEU A 33 4.91 0.93 4.18
C LEU A 33 5.64 0.34 2.96
N THR A 34 6.86 -0.18 3.18
CA THR A 34 7.61 -0.89 2.13
C THR A 34 6.83 -2.11 1.65
N THR A 35 6.31 -2.92 2.58
CA THR A 35 5.50 -4.10 2.26
C THR A 35 4.20 -3.70 1.55
N ALA A 36 3.52 -2.67 2.05
CA ALA A 36 2.27 -2.17 1.49
C ALA A 36 2.42 -1.59 0.07
N ASN A 37 3.61 -1.10 -0.30
CA ASN A 37 3.89 -0.69 -1.68
C ASN A 37 4.27 -1.87 -2.59
N ARG A 38 4.97 -2.88 -2.05
CA ARG A 38 5.47 -4.02 -2.85
C ARG A 38 4.40 -5.05 -3.17
N VAL A 39 3.50 -5.34 -2.23
CA VAL A 39 2.45 -6.36 -2.42
C VAL A 39 1.48 -5.99 -3.55
N PRO A 40 0.85 -4.81 -3.57
CA PRO A 40 -0.09 -4.45 -4.64
C PRO A 40 0.62 -4.30 -6.00
N ARG A 41 1.88 -3.85 -6.01
CA ARG A 41 2.71 -3.82 -7.23
C ARG A 41 2.93 -5.22 -7.79
N LEU A 42 3.25 -6.19 -6.93
CA LEU A 42 3.43 -7.59 -7.33
C LEU A 42 2.11 -8.17 -7.86
N TYR A 43 1.00 -7.88 -7.20
CA TYR A 43 -0.33 -8.29 -7.64
C TYR A 43 -0.66 -7.79 -9.05
N VAL A 44 -0.48 -6.48 -9.28
CA VAL A 44 -0.74 -5.85 -10.58
C VAL A 44 0.19 -6.37 -11.67
N SER A 45 1.45 -6.64 -11.34
CA SER A 45 2.44 -7.14 -12.31
C SER A 45 2.29 -8.63 -12.62
N SER A 46 1.38 -9.32 -11.93
CA SER A 46 1.13 -10.75 -12.12
C SER A 46 -0.09 -10.96 -13.01
N PRO A 47 0.06 -11.53 -14.23
CA PRO A 47 -1.09 -11.83 -15.10
C PRO A 47 -2.07 -12.84 -14.49
N ALA A 48 -1.57 -13.72 -13.62
CA ALA A 48 -2.36 -14.74 -12.92
C ALA A 48 -1.93 -14.80 -11.44
N PRO A 49 -2.40 -13.85 -10.61
CA PRO A 49 -2.00 -13.79 -9.21
C PRO A 49 -2.54 -14.98 -8.43
N SER A 50 -1.68 -15.61 -7.63
CA SER A 50 -2.06 -16.73 -6.76
C SER A 50 -3.15 -16.32 -5.76
N LEU A 51 -3.95 -17.29 -5.29
CA LEU A 51 -4.97 -17.03 -4.25
C LEU A 51 -4.37 -16.37 -3.00
N LYS A 52 -3.18 -16.83 -2.57
CA LYS A 52 -2.47 -16.24 -1.44
C LYS A 52 -2.10 -14.77 -1.68
N LEU A 53 -1.64 -14.44 -2.89
CA LEU A 53 -1.30 -13.06 -3.24
C LEU A 53 -2.55 -12.18 -3.28
N LYS A 54 -3.68 -12.69 -3.77
CA LYS A 54 -4.98 -11.98 -3.72
C LYS A 54 -5.37 -11.65 -2.29
N GLN A 55 -5.39 -12.64 -1.41
CA GLN A 55 -5.75 -12.46 0.01
C GLN A 55 -4.86 -11.45 0.74
N ILE A 56 -3.54 -11.51 0.53
CA ILE A 56 -2.62 -10.55 1.16
C ILE A 56 -2.83 -9.14 0.58
N THR A 57 -3.09 -9.04 -0.72
CA THR A 57 -3.36 -7.75 -1.36
C THR A 57 -4.66 -7.14 -0.84
N GLU A 58 -5.74 -7.93 -0.74
CA GLU A 58 -7.01 -7.51 -0.13
C GLU A 58 -6.79 -7.00 1.29
N PHE A 59 -6.06 -7.74 2.13
CA PHE A 59 -5.75 -7.31 3.49
C PHE A 59 -4.97 -5.97 3.55
N VAL A 60 -3.97 -5.79 2.69
CA VAL A 60 -3.22 -4.52 2.58
C VAL A 60 -4.14 -3.37 2.15
N MET A 61 -5.05 -3.65 1.22
CA MET A 61 -5.98 -2.67 0.66
C MET A 61 -7.06 -2.25 1.64
N GLU A 62 -7.60 -3.18 2.43
CA GLU A 62 -8.70 -2.95 3.35
C GLU A 62 -8.25 -2.45 4.73
N VAL A 63 -7.09 -2.91 5.21
CA VAL A 63 -6.63 -2.61 6.57
C VAL A 63 -5.53 -1.56 6.55
N TYR A 64 -4.40 -1.85 5.91
CA TYR A 64 -3.21 -1.00 6.05
C TYR A 64 -3.32 0.33 5.30
N THR A 65 -3.84 0.28 4.08
CA THR A 65 -3.94 1.46 3.21
C THR A 65 -4.80 2.56 3.86
N PRO A 66 -6.08 2.34 4.22
CA PRO A 66 -6.90 3.38 4.84
C PRO A 66 -6.37 3.82 6.21
N ASN A 67 -5.85 2.90 7.03
CA ASN A 67 -5.29 3.25 8.34
C ASN A 67 -4.11 4.21 8.22
N TRP A 68 -3.23 4.02 7.25
CA TRP A 68 -2.12 4.94 7.02
C TRP A 68 -2.58 6.33 6.60
N PHE A 69 -3.50 6.42 5.65
CA PHE A 69 -4.06 7.71 5.26
C PHE A 69 -4.80 8.38 6.42
N ASN A 70 -5.45 7.61 7.30
CA ASN A 70 -6.07 8.12 8.52
C ASN A 70 -5.05 8.65 9.53
N ILE A 71 -3.89 8.00 9.68
CA ILE A 71 -2.80 8.48 10.54
C ILE A 71 -2.17 9.75 9.94
N MET A 72 -1.83 9.71 8.65
CA MET A 72 -1.19 10.84 7.95
C MET A 72 -2.10 12.07 7.86
N SER A 73 -3.43 11.87 7.79
CA SER A 73 -4.40 12.99 7.79
C SER A 73 -4.60 13.62 9.18
N LYS A 74 -4.08 13.01 10.25
CA LYS A 74 -4.18 13.49 11.63
C LYS A 74 -2.79 13.85 12.19
N PRO A 75 -2.22 15.02 11.80
CA PRO A 75 -0.87 15.42 12.20
C PRO A 75 -0.70 15.72 13.71
N SER A 76 -1.78 15.72 14.48
CA SER A 76 -1.79 15.88 15.95
C SER A 76 -1.47 14.60 16.72
N LEU A 77 -1.55 13.42 16.10
CA LEU A 77 -1.16 12.13 16.69
C LEU A 77 0.35 11.91 16.56
N LYS A 78 1.15 12.81 17.15
CA LYS A 78 2.62 12.72 17.13
C LYS A 78 3.16 11.75 18.18
N ASP A 79 2.42 11.60 19.29
CA ASP A 79 2.82 10.81 20.43
C ASP A 79 2.09 9.46 20.43
N GLY A 80 2.85 8.37 20.50
CA GLY A 80 2.31 7.05 20.80
C GLY A 80 1.81 6.94 22.24
N ALA A 81 1.34 5.76 22.64
CA ALA A 81 0.97 5.51 24.03
C ALA A 81 2.13 5.88 24.97
N LYS A 82 1.92 6.88 25.82
CA LYS A 82 2.87 7.24 26.86
C LYS A 82 2.74 6.22 27.99
N HIS A 83 3.84 5.57 28.34
CA HIS A 83 3.89 4.77 29.55
C HIS A 83 3.77 5.72 30.73
N VAL A 84 2.77 5.50 31.59
CA VAL A 84 2.59 6.23 32.85
C VAL A 84 3.50 5.63 33.91
#